data_AF-A0A1Z8VGL8-F1
#
_entry.id   AF-A0A1Z8VGL8-F1
#
_cell.length_a   1.000
_cell.length_b   1.000
_cell.length_c   1.000
_cell.angle_alpha   90.00
_cell.angle_beta   90.00
_cell.angle_gamma   90.00
#
_symmetry.space_group_name_H-M   'P 1'
#
loop_
_entity.id
_entity.type
_entity.pdbx_description
1 polymer ?
#
loop_
_entity_poly.entity_id
_entity_poly.type
_entity_poly.pdbx_seq_one_letter_code
_entity_poly.pdbx_strand_id
1 'polypeptide(L)'
;MQPSTAPMTADEIQTRLDEMLDAVLSSGRNTARPAEQLAVCSSAQQTFVLHWLDVIVRTNSELGFQFVVNVPRAFAVMDLDHVEKWVINAMDVYDQQGLYPGSQALAAVDAFVEIQGQNECAARLDDTTTSILNHYLCALSARPLRVKTGETAYTDTETVYLPAFINQFEDPEENAILYRLTATQLWAQIHFGTFRRESTRA
;
A
#
# COMPACT_ATOMS: atom_id res chain seq x y z
N MET A 1 3.55 -13.82 33.76
CA MET A 1 2.09 -13.71 33.94
C MET A 1 1.61 -12.62 33.00
N GLN A 2 1.11 -12.98 31.82
CA GLN A 2 0.38 -12.03 30.99
C GLN A 2 -1.05 -11.97 31.53
N PRO A 3 -1.63 -10.78 31.79
CA PRO A 3 -3.03 -10.73 32.14
C PRO A 3 -3.84 -11.16 30.92
N SER A 4 -4.65 -12.19 31.11
CA SER A 4 -5.71 -12.57 30.20
C SER A 4 -6.75 -11.45 30.22
N THR A 5 -6.59 -10.41 29.40
CA THR A 5 -7.58 -9.35 29.24
C THR A 5 -8.74 -9.90 28.44
N ALA A 6 -9.81 -10.27 29.14
CA ALA A 6 -11.10 -10.49 28.51
C ALA A 6 -11.45 -9.28 27.62
N PRO A 7 -12.10 -9.50 26.46
CA PRO A 7 -12.56 -8.40 25.62
C PRO A 7 -13.46 -7.48 26.44
N MET A 8 -13.18 -6.18 26.36
CA MET A 8 -13.94 -5.14 27.03
C MET A 8 -15.35 -5.05 26.44
N THR A 9 -16.31 -4.70 27.29
CA THR A 9 -17.69 -4.46 26.87
C THR A 9 -17.83 -3.12 26.16
N ALA A 10 -18.93 -2.95 25.42
CA ALA A 10 -19.21 -1.69 24.71
C ALA A 10 -19.26 -0.50 25.68
N ASP A 11 -19.88 -0.64 26.85
CA ASP A 11 -19.98 0.41 27.86
C ASP A 11 -18.60 0.82 28.43
N GLU A 12 -17.73 -0.17 28.70
CA GLU A 12 -16.37 0.09 29.17
C GLU A 12 -15.52 0.79 28.10
N ILE A 13 -15.64 0.37 26.84
CA ILE A 13 -14.95 1.01 25.72
C ILE A 13 -15.47 2.44 25.55
N GLN A 14 -16.78 2.64 25.53
CA GLN A 14 -17.39 3.95 25.35
C GLN A 14 -16.93 4.93 26.42
N THR A 15 -16.97 4.52 27.69
CA THR A 15 -16.52 5.36 28.81
C THR A 15 -15.09 5.85 28.59
N ARG A 16 -14.20 4.95 28.15
CA ARG A 16 -12.80 5.27 27.93
C ARG A 16 -12.58 6.16 26.70
N LEU A 17 -13.33 5.92 25.63
CA LEU A 17 -13.31 6.78 24.44
C LEU A 17 -13.82 8.18 24.78
N ASP A 18 -14.90 8.28 25.57
CA ASP A 18 -15.48 9.54 26.01
C ASP A 18 -14.49 10.35 26.86
N GLU A 19 -13.79 9.71 27.80
CA GLU A 19 -12.73 10.35 28.61
C GLU A 19 -11.58 10.87 27.74
N MET A 20 -11.14 10.10 26.74
CA MET A 20 -10.00 10.46 25.89
C MET A 20 -10.34 11.53 24.85
N LEU A 21 -11.61 11.62 24.45
CA LEU A 21 -12.09 12.49 23.39
C LEU A 21 -12.98 13.64 23.87
N ASP A 22 -13.15 13.83 25.18
CA ASP A 22 -14.04 14.84 25.80
C ASP A 22 -13.96 16.22 25.10
N ALA A 23 -12.74 16.66 24.78
CA ALA A 23 -12.47 17.95 24.12
C ALA A 23 -13.16 18.15 22.75
N VAL A 24 -13.58 17.07 22.07
CA VAL A 24 -14.18 17.13 20.73
C VAL A 24 -15.61 16.57 20.66
N LEU A 25 -16.12 16.03 21.77
CA LEU A 25 -17.45 15.46 21.82
C LEU A 25 -18.53 16.54 21.94
N SER A 26 -19.72 16.22 21.42
CA SER A 26 -20.89 17.08 21.48
C SER A 26 -22.17 16.24 21.38
N SER A 27 -23.35 16.85 21.53
CA SER A 27 -24.62 16.13 21.43
C SER A 27 -24.81 15.36 20.12
N GLY A 28 -24.26 15.84 19.00
CA GLY A 28 -24.28 15.16 17.71
C GLY A 28 -23.06 14.28 17.42
N ARG A 29 -22.06 14.28 18.30
CA ARG A 29 -20.77 13.62 18.11
C ARG A 29 -20.39 12.84 19.37
N ASN A 30 -20.69 11.54 19.36
CA ASN A 30 -20.46 10.63 20.49
C ASN A 30 -19.66 9.40 20.04
N THR A 31 -19.21 8.62 21.03
CA THR A 31 -18.38 7.43 20.82
C THR A 31 -19.16 6.12 20.93
N ALA A 32 -20.49 6.18 21.14
CA ALA A 32 -21.34 5.00 21.35
C ALA A 32 -21.26 4.00 20.18
N ARG A 33 -21.46 4.49 18.94
CA ARG A 33 -21.38 3.62 17.76
C ARG A 33 -19.99 3.00 17.55
N PRO A 34 -18.89 3.77 17.58
CA PRO A 34 -17.55 3.18 17.56
C PRO A 34 -17.31 2.15 18.68
N ALA A 35 -17.78 2.42 19.90
CA ALA A 35 -17.62 1.51 21.03
C ALA A 35 -18.35 0.18 20.81
N GLU A 36 -19.58 0.20 20.31
CA GLU A 36 -20.32 -1.01 19.93
C GLU A 36 -19.58 -1.83 18.88
N GLN A 37 -19.01 -1.18 17.87
CA GLN A 37 -18.26 -1.86 16.81
C GLN A 37 -16.96 -2.48 17.35
N LEU A 38 -16.25 -1.77 18.24
CA LEU A 38 -15.03 -2.23 18.87
C LEU A 38 -15.25 -3.33 19.91
N ALA A 39 -16.43 -3.41 20.53
CA ALA A 39 -16.78 -4.48 21.45
C ALA A 39 -16.84 -5.86 20.77
N VAL A 40 -17.10 -5.90 19.46
CA VAL A 40 -17.10 -7.14 18.66
C VAL A 40 -15.67 -7.54 18.24
N CYS A 41 -14.70 -6.63 18.33
CA CYS A 41 -13.31 -6.89 18.00
C CYS A 41 -12.59 -7.75 19.05
N SER A 42 -11.46 -8.33 18.67
CA SER A 42 -10.61 -9.09 19.58
C SER A 42 -9.98 -8.19 20.66
N SER A 43 -9.61 -8.77 21.81
CA SER A 43 -8.89 -8.05 22.89
C SER A 43 -7.59 -7.37 22.40
N ALA A 44 -6.88 -8.00 21.45
CA ALA A 44 -5.70 -7.41 20.82
C ALA A 44 -6.04 -6.13 20.03
N GLN A 45 -7.11 -6.16 19.22
CA GLN A 45 -7.59 -4.99 18.46
C GLN A 45 -8.07 -3.87 19.39
N GLN A 46 -8.80 -4.20 20.46
CA GLN A 46 -9.24 -3.19 21.43
C GLN A 46 -8.04 -2.51 22.12
N THR A 47 -7.05 -3.30 22.54
CA THR A 47 -5.81 -2.77 23.13
C THR A 47 -5.05 -1.89 22.14
N PHE A 48 -4.95 -2.31 20.88
CA PHE A 48 -4.34 -1.55 19.80
C PHE A 48 -5.02 -0.18 19.61
N VAL A 49 -6.36 -0.15 19.54
CA VAL A 49 -7.11 1.09 19.35
C VAL A 49 -6.91 2.05 20.51
N LEU A 50 -6.99 1.57 21.75
CA LEU A 50 -6.80 2.42 22.92
C LEU A 50 -5.37 2.97 23.00
N HIS A 51 -4.37 2.17 22.61
CA HIS A 51 -2.99 2.63 22.55
C HIS A 51 -2.80 3.72 21.48
N TRP A 52 -3.22 3.47 20.24
CA TRP A 52 -3.07 4.44 19.16
C TRP A 52 -3.91 5.70 19.39
N LEU A 53 -5.09 5.57 19.99
CA LEU A 53 -5.89 6.72 20.37
C LEU A 53 -5.14 7.60 21.37
N ASP A 54 -4.49 7.02 22.40
CA ASP A 54 -3.69 7.78 23.38
C ASP A 54 -2.55 8.54 22.70
N VAL A 55 -1.90 7.93 21.70
CA VAL A 55 -0.85 8.56 20.90
C VAL A 55 -1.41 9.74 20.11
N ILE A 56 -2.53 9.56 19.39
CA ILE A 56 -3.08 10.56 18.49
C ILE A 56 -3.66 11.76 19.26
N VAL A 57 -4.41 11.53 20.34
CA VAL A 57 -5.07 12.63 21.08
C VAL A 57 -4.09 13.57 21.77
N ARG A 58 -2.87 13.12 22.07
CA ARG A 58 -1.78 13.99 22.56
C ARG A 58 -1.37 15.05 21.55
N THR A 59 -1.56 14.77 20.26
CA THR A 59 -1.26 15.69 19.17
C THR A 59 -2.52 16.45 18.76
N ASN A 60 -3.63 15.74 18.52
CA ASN A 60 -4.87 16.32 18.06
C ASN A 60 -6.10 15.44 18.36
N SER A 61 -7.00 15.92 19.22
CA SER A 61 -8.22 15.19 19.59
C SER A 61 -9.20 14.98 18.43
N GLU A 62 -9.26 15.88 17.45
CA GLU A 62 -10.12 15.72 16.28
C GLU A 62 -9.64 14.54 15.41
N LEU A 63 -8.33 14.44 15.20
CA LEU A 63 -7.73 13.32 14.48
C LEU A 63 -7.97 11.99 15.22
N GLY A 64 -7.91 12.01 16.56
CA GLY A 64 -8.24 10.86 17.40
C GLY A 64 -9.70 10.40 17.22
N PHE A 65 -10.64 11.35 17.15
CA PHE A 65 -12.04 11.02 16.85
C PHE A 65 -12.19 10.39 15.46
N GLN A 66 -11.54 10.95 14.43
CA GLN A 66 -11.58 10.38 13.08
C GLN A 66 -10.99 8.97 13.04
N PHE A 67 -9.91 8.71 13.77
CA PHE A 67 -9.32 7.37 13.86
C PHE A 67 -10.32 6.36 14.43
N VAL A 68 -10.97 6.68 15.55
CA VAL A 68 -11.92 5.79 16.23
C VAL A 68 -13.15 5.48 15.37
N VAL A 69 -13.61 6.44 14.58
CA VAL A 69 -14.73 6.24 13.65
C VAL A 69 -14.36 5.30 12.49
N ASN A 70 -13.12 5.35 12.01
CA ASN A 70 -12.70 4.61 10.81
C ASN A 70 -12.01 3.27 11.11
N VAL A 71 -11.44 3.09 12.30
CA VAL A 71 -10.68 1.88 12.65
C VAL A 71 -11.51 0.57 12.61
N PRO A 72 -12.83 0.52 12.90
CA PRO A 72 -13.59 -0.70 12.70
C PRO A 72 -13.67 -1.12 11.23
N ARG A 73 -13.72 -0.15 10.30
CA ARG A 73 -13.64 -0.45 8.86
C ARG A 73 -12.24 -0.94 8.51
N ALA A 74 -11.20 -0.32 9.04
CA ALA A 74 -9.82 -0.75 8.85
C ALA A 74 -9.61 -2.23 9.26
N PHE A 75 -10.09 -2.63 10.44
CA PHE A 75 -10.03 -4.03 10.88
C PHE A 75 -10.86 -5.01 10.06
N ALA A 76 -11.88 -4.54 9.33
CA ALA A 76 -12.68 -5.40 8.47
C ALA A 76 -11.96 -5.77 7.16
N VAL A 77 -10.94 -5.00 6.75
CA VAL A 77 -10.27 -5.15 5.46
C VAL A 77 -8.75 -5.31 5.54
N MET A 78 -8.15 -5.11 6.72
CA MET A 78 -6.71 -5.20 6.97
C MET A 78 -6.40 -6.01 8.23
N ASP A 79 -5.22 -6.64 8.25
CA ASP A 79 -4.65 -7.20 9.48
C ASP A 79 -4.05 -6.10 10.39
N LEU A 80 -3.59 -6.49 11.58
CA LEU A 80 -3.06 -5.53 12.56
C LEU A 80 -1.83 -4.76 12.07
N ASP A 81 -0.93 -5.40 11.31
CA ASP A 81 0.28 -4.77 10.77
C ASP A 81 -0.07 -3.70 9.72
N HIS A 82 -1.04 -4.01 8.86
CA HIS A 82 -1.55 -3.07 7.87
C HIS A 82 -2.32 -1.90 8.48
N VAL A 83 -3.12 -2.14 9.52
CA VAL A 83 -3.80 -1.06 10.26
C VAL A 83 -2.77 -0.14 10.94
N GLU A 84 -1.66 -0.68 11.43
CA GLU A 84 -0.55 0.11 11.99
C GLU A 84 0.11 1.00 10.92
N LYS A 85 0.43 0.45 9.75
CA LYS A 85 0.95 1.24 8.63
C LYS A 85 -0.02 2.34 8.18
N TRP A 86 -1.32 2.04 8.15
CA TRP A 86 -2.36 3.00 7.80
C TRP A 86 -2.41 4.18 8.77
N VAL A 87 -2.40 3.93 10.09
CA VAL A 87 -2.44 5.01 11.07
C VAL A 87 -1.14 5.83 11.07
N ILE A 88 0.02 5.20 10.91
CA ILE A 88 1.31 5.89 10.75
C ILE A 88 1.26 6.80 9.50
N ASN A 89 0.81 6.28 8.36
CA ASN A 89 0.70 7.06 7.13
C ASN A 89 -0.21 8.29 7.31
N ALA A 90 -1.35 8.14 7.97
CA ALA A 90 -2.24 9.27 8.21
C ALA A 90 -1.62 10.32 9.16
N MET A 91 -0.84 9.89 10.15
CA MET A 91 -0.08 10.78 11.03
C MET A 91 1.03 11.53 10.27
N ASP A 92 1.76 10.85 9.38
CA ASP A 92 2.77 11.50 8.54
C ASP A 92 2.14 12.57 7.61
N VAL A 93 0.98 12.26 7.03
CA VAL A 93 0.22 13.21 6.21
C VAL A 93 -0.23 14.41 7.05
N TYR A 94 -0.69 14.16 8.28
CA TYR A 94 -1.05 15.22 9.23
C TYR A 94 0.14 16.13 9.55
N ASP A 95 1.30 15.56 9.87
CA ASP A 95 2.49 16.32 10.24
C ASP A 95 2.99 17.19 9.08
N GLN A 96 2.85 16.71 7.83
CA GLN A 96 3.31 17.41 6.64
C GLN A 96 2.29 18.42 6.09
N GLN A 97 1.00 18.13 6.17
CA GLN A 97 -0.05 18.84 5.41
C GLN A 97 -1.21 19.34 6.28
N GLY A 98 -1.23 18.99 7.56
CA GLY A 98 -2.20 19.45 8.55
C GLY A 98 -3.43 18.56 8.70
N LEU A 99 -4.39 19.08 9.48
CA LEU A 99 -5.56 18.33 9.96
C LEU A 99 -6.44 17.76 8.84
N TYR A 100 -6.80 18.58 7.85
CA TYR A 100 -7.76 18.16 6.83
C TYR A 100 -7.23 17.01 5.94
N PRO A 101 -5.98 17.06 5.42
CA PRO A 101 -5.38 15.92 4.73
C PRO A 101 -5.23 14.67 5.62
N GLY A 102 -4.78 14.83 6.87
CA GLY A 102 -4.63 13.70 7.80
C GLY A 102 -5.96 12.99 8.09
N SER A 103 -7.03 13.76 8.34
CA SER A 103 -8.38 13.21 8.54
C SER A 103 -8.91 12.51 7.29
N GLN A 104 -8.61 13.01 6.09
CA GLN A 104 -8.96 12.32 4.85
C GLN A 104 -8.20 11.01 4.68
N ALA A 105 -6.91 10.96 5.03
CA ALA A 105 -6.12 9.72 4.99
C ALA A 105 -6.71 8.64 5.92
N LEU A 106 -7.20 9.03 7.11
CA LEU A 106 -7.95 8.12 7.99
C LEU A 106 -9.27 7.67 7.37
N ALA A 107 -10.03 8.56 6.73
CA ALA A 107 -11.29 8.18 6.10
C ALA A 107 -11.11 7.27 4.87
N ALA A 108 -9.98 7.41 4.15
CA ALA A 108 -9.71 6.73 2.88
C ALA A 108 -9.13 5.31 3.05
N VAL A 109 -9.71 4.49 3.93
CA VAL A 109 -9.23 3.13 4.25
C VAL A 109 -9.10 2.26 2.99
N ASP A 110 -10.14 2.22 2.15
CA ASP A 110 -10.15 1.36 0.97
C ASP A 110 -9.08 1.79 -0.06
N ALA A 111 -8.88 3.11 -0.22
CA ALA A 111 -7.84 3.65 -1.09
C ALA A 111 -6.43 3.33 -0.56
N PHE A 112 -6.23 3.35 0.77
CA PHE A 112 -4.97 2.93 1.37
C PHE A 112 -4.67 1.45 1.06
N VAL A 113 -5.66 0.57 1.19
CA VAL A 113 -5.53 -0.86 0.85
C VAL A 113 -5.16 -1.06 -0.62
N GLU A 114 -5.82 -0.35 -1.54
CA GLU A 114 -5.49 -0.43 -2.97
C GLU A 114 -4.05 0.00 -3.24
N ILE A 115 -3.60 1.11 -2.66
CA ILE A 115 -2.24 1.62 -2.85
C ILE A 115 -1.20 0.68 -2.21
N GLN A 116 -1.47 0.18 -1.00
CA GLN A 116 -0.58 -0.77 -0.33
C GLN A 116 -0.49 -2.07 -1.12
N GLY A 117 -1.62 -2.65 -1.52
CA GLY A 117 -1.66 -3.86 -2.34
C GLY A 117 -0.89 -3.68 -3.65
N GLN A 118 -1.08 -2.56 -4.34
CA GLN A 118 -0.30 -2.23 -5.56
C GLN A 118 1.20 -2.17 -5.30
N ASN A 119 1.64 -1.66 -4.15
CA ASN A 119 3.05 -1.58 -3.78
C ASN A 119 3.63 -2.94 -3.37
N GLU A 120 2.88 -3.74 -2.62
CA GLU A 120 3.30 -5.08 -2.20
C GLU A 120 3.42 -6.04 -3.36
N CYS A 121 2.50 -5.94 -4.34
CA CYS A 121 2.51 -6.75 -5.55
C CYS A 121 3.55 -6.27 -6.56
N ALA A 122 4.04 -5.02 -6.47
CA ALA A 122 4.89 -4.43 -7.48
C ALA A 122 6.29 -5.06 -7.53
N ALA A 123 6.63 -5.68 -8.66
CA ALA A 123 8.03 -5.91 -9.01
C ALA A 123 8.63 -4.59 -9.50
N ARG A 124 9.77 -4.18 -8.95
CA ARG A 124 10.47 -2.95 -9.36
C ARG A 124 11.62 -3.28 -10.31
N LEU A 125 11.82 -2.44 -11.32
CA LEU A 125 13.02 -2.48 -12.16
C LEU A 125 14.18 -1.79 -11.43
N ASP A 126 14.66 -2.39 -10.34
CA ASP A 126 15.82 -1.92 -9.58
C ASP A 126 17.14 -2.32 -10.25
N ASP A 127 18.27 -1.91 -9.65
CA ASP A 127 19.60 -2.21 -10.17
C ASP A 127 19.86 -3.72 -10.26
N THR A 128 19.35 -4.49 -9.31
CA THR A 128 19.48 -5.95 -9.26
C THR A 128 18.74 -6.60 -10.42
N THR A 129 17.46 -6.27 -10.59
CA THR A 129 16.59 -6.77 -11.67
C THR A 129 17.14 -6.36 -13.03
N THR A 130 17.57 -5.10 -13.16
CA THR A 130 18.21 -4.58 -14.37
C THR A 130 19.47 -5.37 -14.72
N SER A 131 20.32 -5.65 -13.74
CA SER A 131 21.54 -6.44 -13.93
C SER A 131 21.23 -7.88 -14.37
N ILE A 132 20.27 -8.54 -13.73
CA ILE A 132 19.83 -9.89 -14.08
C ILE A 132 19.31 -9.93 -15.53
N LEU A 133 18.45 -8.99 -15.90
CA LEU A 133 17.88 -8.92 -17.25
C LEU A 133 18.95 -8.59 -18.30
N ASN A 134 19.90 -7.72 -18.01
CA ASN A 134 21.04 -7.44 -18.89
C ASN A 134 21.82 -8.72 -19.22
N HIS A 135 22.20 -9.50 -18.20
CA HIS A 135 22.93 -10.76 -18.40
C HIS A 135 22.11 -11.78 -19.19
N TYR A 136 20.82 -11.92 -18.83
CA TYR A 136 19.89 -12.79 -19.52
C TYR A 136 19.76 -12.44 -21.01
N LEU A 137 19.57 -11.16 -21.35
CA LEU A 137 19.46 -10.70 -22.73
C LEU A 137 20.77 -10.80 -23.50
N CYS A 138 21.92 -10.58 -22.85
CA CYS A 138 23.23 -10.77 -23.47
C CYS A 138 23.45 -12.24 -23.85
N ALA A 139 23.04 -13.19 -22.99
CA ALA A 139 23.10 -14.61 -23.29
C ALA A 139 22.22 -15.00 -24.51
N LEU A 140 21.05 -14.39 -24.66
CA LEU A 140 20.16 -14.61 -25.80
C LEU A 140 20.65 -13.95 -27.10
N SER A 141 21.24 -12.76 -27.01
CA SER A 141 21.53 -11.91 -28.18
C SER A 141 22.92 -12.12 -28.78
N ALA A 142 23.83 -12.80 -28.07
CA ALA A 142 25.27 -12.86 -28.39
C ALA A 142 25.95 -11.47 -28.57
N ARG A 143 25.26 -10.38 -28.20
CA ARG A 143 25.70 -8.99 -28.22
C ARG A 143 25.14 -8.28 -26.99
N PRO A 144 25.76 -7.20 -26.50
CA PRO A 144 25.21 -6.44 -25.39
C PRO A 144 23.87 -5.82 -25.78
N LEU A 145 22.82 -6.16 -25.03
CA LEU A 145 21.50 -5.54 -25.12
C LEU A 145 21.18 -4.99 -23.73
N ARG A 146 21.10 -3.66 -23.63
CA ARG A 146 20.95 -2.97 -22.34
C ARG A 146 19.49 -2.89 -21.95
N VAL A 147 19.24 -2.90 -20.65
CA VAL A 147 17.93 -2.62 -20.04
C VAL A 147 17.98 -1.25 -19.39
N LYS A 148 16.95 -0.45 -19.65
CA LYS A 148 16.74 0.86 -19.02
C LYS A 148 15.29 1.03 -18.62
N THR A 149 15.05 1.96 -17.70
CA THR A 149 13.71 2.41 -17.37
C THR A 149 13.13 3.25 -18.51
N GLY A 150 11.87 3.02 -18.85
CA GLY A 150 11.05 3.86 -19.74
C GLY A 150 9.63 4.00 -19.18
N GLU A 151 8.81 4.86 -19.79
CA GLU A 151 7.40 4.99 -19.39
C GLU A 151 6.59 3.72 -19.71
N THR A 152 6.90 3.08 -20.84
CA THR A 152 6.28 1.83 -21.29
C THR A 152 7.37 0.87 -21.78
N ALA A 153 6.97 -0.38 -22.06
CA ALA A 153 7.87 -1.38 -22.63
C ALA A 153 8.08 -1.14 -24.14
N TYR A 154 9.32 -0.86 -24.55
CA TYR A 154 9.69 -0.69 -25.97
C TYR A 154 11.19 -0.93 -26.21
N THR A 155 11.62 -0.88 -27.48
CA THR A 155 13.05 -0.96 -27.82
C THR A 155 13.42 -0.03 -28.98
N ASP A 156 14.62 0.54 -28.93
CA ASP A 156 15.26 1.27 -30.03
C ASP A 156 16.22 0.37 -30.85
N THR A 157 16.13 -0.95 -30.67
CA THR A 157 17.00 -2.02 -31.23
C THR A 157 18.38 -2.17 -30.59
N GLU A 158 18.82 -1.24 -29.75
CA GLU A 158 20.08 -1.30 -28.99
C GLU A 158 19.84 -1.43 -27.47
N THR A 159 18.70 -0.94 -27.01
CA THR A 159 18.26 -0.90 -25.62
C THR A 159 16.81 -1.38 -25.53
N VAL A 160 16.54 -2.18 -24.50
CA VAL A 160 15.19 -2.58 -24.07
C VAL A 160 14.79 -1.64 -22.93
N TYR A 161 13.72 -0.88 -23.14
CA TYR A 161 13.13 0.00 -22.14
C TYR A 161 11.96 -0.73 -21.48
N LEU A 162 11.94 -0.77 -20.15
CA LEU A 162 10.92 -1.43 -19.35
C LEU A 162 10.34 -0.42 -18.33
N PRO A 163 9.07 -0.54 -17.93
CA PRO A 163 8.48 0.32 -16.92
C PRO A 163 9.19 0.20 -15.57
N ALA A 164 9.18 1.28 -14.77
CA ALA A 164 9.87 1.34 -13.48
C ALA A 164 9.35 0.32 -12.44
N PHE A 165 8.07 -0.05 -12.55
CA PHE A 165 7.45 -1.13 -11.78
C PHE A 165 6.37 -1.82 -12.61
N ILE A 166 6.06 -3.07 -12.26
CA ILE A 166 4.96 -3.87 -12.81
C ILE A 166 4.20 -4.45 -11.62
N ASN A 167 2.88 -4.25 -11.60
CA ASN A 167 1.96 -4.74 -10.56
C ASN A 167 0.73 -5.41 -11.22
N GLN A 168 0.94 -6.14 -12.31
CA GLN A 168 -0.13 -6.74 -13.12
C GLN A 168 -0.75 -7.97 -12.43
N PHE A 169 0.05 -8.67 -11.63
CA PHE A 169 -0.32 -9.83 -10.82
C PHE A 169 -0.26 -9.50 -9.33
N GLU A 170 -0.95 -10.29 -8.50
CA GLU A 170 -0.90 -10.15 -7.03
C GLU A 170 0.41 -10.69 -6.44
N ASP A 171 1.13 -11.55 -7.16
CA ASP A 171 2.42 -12.09 -6.74
C ASP A 171 3.59 -11.28 -7.35
N PRO A 172 4.48 -10.69 -6.53
CA PRO A 172 5.69 -10.02 -6.99
C PRO A 172 6.60 -10.90 -7.85
N GLU A 173 6.66 -12.21 -7.58
CA GLU A 173 7.46 -13.13 -8.38
C GLU A 173 6.87 -13.32 -9.79
N GLU A 174 5.55 -13.38 -9.92
CA GLU A 174 4.87 -13.41 -11.23
C GLU A 174 5.13 -12.11 -12.01
N ASN A 175 5.12 -10.95 -11.35
CA ASN A 175 5.48 -9.68 -11.96
C ASN A 175 6.96 -9.62 -12.38
N ALA A 176 7.87 -10.25 -11.62
CA ALA A 176 9.28 -10.38 -12.00
C ALA A 176 9.46 -11.31 -13.22
N ILE A 177 8.66 -12.37 -13.32
CA ILE A 177 8.60 -13.22 -14.52
C ILE A 177 8.07 -12.42 -15.70
N LEU A 178 7.05 -11.57 -15.50
CA LEU A 178 6.51 -10.71 -16.55
C LEU A 178 7.58 -9.77 -17.13
N TYR A 179 8.44 -9.16 -16.30
CA TYR A 179 9.59 -8.40 -16.81
C TYR A 179 10.47 -9.21 -17.76
N ARG A 180 10.78 -10.46 -17.40
CA ARG A 180 11.58 -11.35 -18.23
C ARG A 180 10.88 -11.65 -19.54
N LEU A 181 9.58 -11.98 -19.51
CA LEU A 181 8.78 -12.26 -20.69
C LEU A 181 8.71 -11.06 -21.64
N THR A 182 8.44 -9.87 -21.12
CA THR A 182 8.42 -8.62 -21.90
C THR A 182 9.78 -8.35 -22.53
N ALA A 183 10.87 -8.50 -21.76
CA ALA A 183 12.23 -8.33 -22.27
C ALA A 183 12.55 -9.34 -23.39
N THR A 184 12.17 -10.61 -23.22
CA THR A 184 12.33 -11.65 -24.25
C THR A 184 11.52 -11.36 -25.50
N GLN A 185 10.30 -10.87 -25.35
CA GLN A 185 9.47 -10.47 -26.49
C GLN A 185 10.12 -9.33 -27.28
N LEU A 186 10.60 -8.29 -26.60
CA LEU A 186 11.30 -7.17 -27.24
C LEU A 186 12.59 -7.62 -27.92
N TRP A 187 13.36 -8.50 -27.28
CA TRP A 187 14.50 -9.16 -27.91
C TRP A 187 14.12 -9.94 -29.16
N ALA A 188 13.04 -10.73 -29.13
CA ALA A 188 12.59 -11.52 -30.27
C ALA A 188 12.20 -10.62 -31.45
N GLN A 189 11.54 -9.49 -31.19
CA GLN A 189 11.21 -8.50 -32.23
C GLN A 189 12.47 -7.94 -32.90
N ILE A 190 13.55 -7.72 -32.14
CA ILE A 190 14.86 -7.31 -32.67
C ILE A 190 15.49 -8.44 -33.48
N HIS A 191 15.55 -9.65 -32.93
CA HIS A 191 16.23 -10.80 -33.53
C HIS A 191 15.58 -11.23 -34.85
N PHE A 192 14.25 -11.35 -34.88
CA PHE A 192 13.50 -11.72 -36.07
C PHE A 192 13.18 -10.52 -36.97
N GLY A 193 13.47 -9.30 -36.53
CA GLY A 193 13.30 -8.08 -37.31
C GLY A 193 11.84 -7.80 -37.68
N THR A 194 10.90 -8.04 -36.76
CA THR A 194 9.45 -7.87 -37.00
C THR A 194 9.04 -6.42 -37.31
N PHE A 195 9.93 -5.46 -37.07
CA PHE A 195 9.76 -4.05 -37.43
C PHE A 195 10.10 -3.75 -38.89
N ARG A 196 10.75 -4.66 -39.61
CA ARG A 196 11.12 -4.47 -41.02
C ARG A 196 9.85 -4.58 -41.87
N ARG A 197 9.46 -3.49 -42.52
CA ARG A 197 8.42 -3.54 -43.56
C ARG A 197 8.93 -4.36 -44.74
N GLU A 198 8.05 -5.19 -45.31
CA GLU A 198 8.31 -5.85 -46.58
C GLU A 198 8.63 -4.77 -47.63
N SER A 199 9.83 -4.81 -48.19
CA SER A 199 10.13 -3.99 -49.36
C SER A 199 9.30 -4.54 -50.51
N THR A 200 8.34 -3.77 -51.01
CA THR A 200 7.66 -4.09 -52.27
C THR A 200 8.75 -4.21 -53.33
N ARG A 201 9.02 -5.41 -53.83
CA ARG A 201 10.01 -5.64 -54.90
C ARG A 201 9.61 -4.76 -56.09
N ALA A 202 10.49 -3.83 -56.47
CA ALA A 202 10.41 -3.08 -57.72
C ALA A 202 10.82 -3.97 -58.91
#